data_AF-A0AAV6AEW8-F1
#
_entry.id   AF-A0AAV6AEW8-F1
#
_cell.length_a   1.000
_cell.length_b   1.000
_cell.length_c   1.000
_cell.angle_alpha   90.00
_cell.angle_beta   90.00
_cell.angle_gamma   90.00
#
_symmetry.space_group_name_H-M   'P 1'
#
loop_
_entity.id
_entity.type
_entity.pdbx_description
1 polymer ?
#
loop_
_entity_poly.entity_id
_entity_poly.type
_entity_poly.pdbx_seq_one_letter_code
_entity_poly.pdbx_strand_id
1 'polypeptide(L)'
;MDLVNPTVDFAKLAASFGMTAHHVERAADIAPAIEAGIASGTVNLVEIPVGVWSGGASRFSPASPSTRPRSCRARRAGACPETSCGRW
;
A
#
# COMPACT_ATOMS: atom_id res chain seq x y z
N MET A 1 -21.70 21.96 12.34
CA MET A 1 -21.36 21.08 13.48
C MET A 1 -19.88 20.85 13.42
N ASP A 2 -19.13 21.31 14.43
CA ASP A 2 -17.66 21.29 14.48
C ASP A 2 -17.22 20.09 15.33
N LEU A 3 -16.70 19.05 14.67
CA LEU A 3 -16.16 17.84 15.30
C LEU A 3 -14.67 17.78 14.96
N VAL A 4 -13.83 18.36 15.82
CA VAL A 4 -12.38 18.29 15.65
C VAL A 4 -11.86 16.99 16.26
N ASN A 5 -11.67 16.01 15.38
CA ASN A 5 -10.99 14.73 15.63
C ASN A 5 -11.42 13.98 16.91
N PRO A 6 -12.72 13.73 17.14
CA PRO A 6 -13.15 12.90 18.25
C PRO A 6 -12.60 11.48 18.08
N THR A 7 -12.15 10.88 19.17
CA THR A 7 -11.70 9.49 19.19
C THR A 7 -12.88 8.59 18.84
N VAL A 8 -12.95 8.13 17.58
CA VAL A 8 -14.00 7.21 17.13
C VAL A 8 -13.61 5.80 17.54
N ASP A 9 -14.44 5.17 18.36
CA ASP A 9 -14.31 3.77 18.73
C ASP A 9 -15.00 2.91 17.66
N PHE A 10 -14.22 2.46 16.67
CA PHE A 10 -14.72 1.67 15.55
C PHE A 10 -15.18 0.27 16.00
N ALA A 11 -14.61 -0.27 17.08
CA ALA A 11 -15.03 -1.54 17.64
C ALA A 11 -16.45 -1.46 18.23
N LYS A 12 -16.77 -0.40 18.99
CA LYS A 12 -18.14 -0.17 19.49
C LYS A 12 -19.14 0.08 18.36
N LEU A 13 -18.70 0.75 17.29
CA LEU A 13 -19.53 0.95 16.12
C LEU A 13 -19.86 -0.39 15.44
N ALA A 14 -18.86 -1.24 15.22
CA ALA A 14 -19.04 -2.58 14.65
C ALA A 14 -19.96 -3.46 15.49
N ALA A 15 -19.84 -3.40 16.82
CA ALA A 15 -20.74 -4.11 17.72
C ALA A 15 -22.21 -3.66 17.56
N SER A 16 -22.44 -2.37 17.31
CA SER A 16 -23.80 -1.83 17.07
C SER A 16 -24.41 -2.35 15.75
N PHE A 17 -23.56 -2.75 14.79
CA PHE A 17 -23.96 -3.39 13.54
C PHE A 17 -24.00 -4.93 13.62
N GLY A 18 -23.71 -5.52 14.79
CA GLY A 18 -23.66 -6.98 14.97
C GLY A 18 -22.45 -7.65 14.30
N MET A 19 -21.39 -6.90 14.03
CA MET A 19 -20.15 -7.37 13.42
C MET A 19 -19.10 -7.69 14.49
N THR A 20 -18.29 -8.72 14.26
CA THR A 20 -17.13 -8.99 15.11
C THR A 20 -16.06 -7.92 14.86
N ALA A 21 -15.48 -7.38 15.93
CA ALA A 21 -14.43 -6.37 15.85
C ALA A 21 -13.15 -6.86 16.52
N HIS A 22 -12.01 -6.65 15.86
CA HIS A 22 -10.69 -6.97 16.36
C HIS A 22 -9.84 -5.71 16.38
N HIS A 23 -9.34 -5.32 17.55
CA HIS A 23 -8.41 -4.21 17.69
C HIS A 23 -6.98 -4.74 17.73
N VAL A 24 -6.15 -4.34 16.76
CA VAL A 24 -4.80 -4.87 16.57
C VAL A 24 -3.77 -3.75 16.68
N GLU A 25 -3.08 -3.69 17.82
CA GLU A 25 -2.07 -2.66 18.08
C GLU A 25 -0.68 -3.00 17.50
N ARG A 26 -0.38 -4.29 17.31
CA ARG A 26 0.94 -4.76 16.88
C ARG A 26 0.91 -5.25 15.45
N ALA A 27 1.93 -4.87 14.68
CA ALA A 27 2.06 -5.27 13.29
C ALA A 27 2.11 -6.81 13.08
N ALA A 28 2.70 -7.54 14.03
CA ALA A 28 2.80 -8.99 13.96
C ALA A 28 1.43 -9.70 14.04
N ASP A 29 0.45 -9.07 14.70
CA ASP A 29 -0.86 -9.65 14.96
C ASP A 29 -1.86 -9.36 13.82
N ILE A 30 -1.47 -8.54 12.84
CA ILE A 30 -2.33 -8.15 11.71
C ILE A 30 -2.66 -9.36 10.83
N ALA A 31 -1.65 -10.10 10.39
CA ALA A 31 -1.86 -11.25 9.50
C ALA A 31 -2.72 -12.35 10.15
N PRO A 32 -2.44 -12.79 11.40
CA PRO A 32 -3.30 -13.75 12.10
C PRO A 32 -4.75 -13.27 12.28
N ALA A 33 -4.97 -11.98 12.57
CA ALA A 33 -6.32 -11.44 12.74
C ALA A 33 -7.11 -11.43 11.43
N ILE A 34 -6.46 -11.12 10.31
CA ILE A 34 -7.08 -11.16 8.98
C ILE A 34 -7.41 -12.60 8.59
N GLU A 35 -6.48 -13.54 8.79
CA GLU A 35 -6.71 -14.95 8.47
C GLU A 35 -7.87 -15.54 9.28
N ALA A 36 -7.92 -15.26 10.59
CA ALA A 36 -9.03 -15.66 11.44
C ALA A 36 -10.37 -15.06 10.97
N GLY A 37 -10.36 -13.79 10.54
CA GLY A 37 -11.55 -13.12 10.02
C GLY A 37 -12.03 -13.70 8.69
N ILE A 38 -11.11 -14.07 7.78
CA ILE A 38 -11.47 -14.73 6.51
C ILE A 38 -12.03 -16.12 6.81
N ALA A 39 -11.40 -16.87 7.72
CA ALA A 39 -11.81 -18.22 8.10
C ALA A 39 -13.20 -18.26 8.76
N SER A 40 -13.62 -17.19 9.44
CA SER A 40 -14.95 -17.16 10.09
C SER A 40 -16.11 -17.10 9.09
N GLY A 41 -15.86 -16.70 7.83
CA GLY A 41 -16.88 -16.60 6.78
C GLY A 41 -17.96 -15.53 7.05
N THR A 42 -17.75 -14.66 8.05
CA THR A 42 -18.68 -13.61 8.45
C THR A 42 -18.07 -12.23 8.22
N VAL A 43 -18.91 -11.19 8.24
CA VAL A 43 -18.43 -9.80 8.20
C VAL A 43 -17.68 -9.50 9.49
N ASN A 44 -16.41 -9.08 9.38
CA ASN A 44 -15.56 -8.72 10.50
C ASN A 44 -14.86 -7.39 10.24
N LEU A 45 -14.63 -6.62 11.31
CA LEU A 45 -13.87 -5.37 11.30
C LEU A 45 -12.54 -5.60 12.02
N VAL A 46 -11.42 -5.28 11.36
CA VAL A 46 -10.09 -5.28 11.96
C VAL A 46 -9.60 -3.84 12.00
N GLU A 47 -9.45 -3.30 13.21
CA GLU A 47 -8.96 -1.95 13.46
C GLU A 47 -7.45 -2.00 13.71
N ILE A 48 -6.69 -1.20 12.96
CA ILE A 48 -5.24 -1.11 13.07
C ILE A 48 -4.87 0.36 13.31
N PRO A 49 -4.46 0.74 14.53
CA PRO A 49 -3.96 2.07 14.80
C PRO A 49 -2.67 2.31 14.00
N VAL A 50 -2.70 3.25 13.06
CA VAL A 50 -1.51 3.69 12.35
C VAL A 50 -1.00 4.98 12.99
N GLY A 51 0.29 5.00 13.32
CA GLY A 51 0.92 6.21 13.83
C GLY A 51 0.90 7.33 12.79
N VAL A 52 1.02 8.57 13.27
CA VAL A 52 1.22 9.72 12.37
C VAL A 52 2.58 9.58 11.68
N TRP A 53 2.53 9.50 10.35
CA TRP A 53 3.73 9.58 9.53
C TRP A 53 4.21 11.03 9.53
N SER A 54 5.39 11.28 10.11
CA SER A 54 6.00 12.62 10.19
C SER A 54 6.99 12.92 9.07
N GLY A 55 7.22 11.98 8.14
CA GLY A 55 8.03 12.22 6.94
C GLY A 55 7.22 12.99 5.88
N GLY A 56 7.46 14.29 5.73
CA GLY A 56 6.88 15.08 4.65
C GLY A 56 6.98 14.36 3.30
N ALA A 57 5.90 14.42 2.52
CA ALA A 57 5.75 13.83 1.19
C ALA A 57 7.09 13.63 0.49
N SER A 58 7.57 12.39 0.40
CA SER A 58 8.40 12.03 -0.75
C SER A 58 7.45 12.23 -1.92
N ARG A 59 7.50 13.42 -2.52
CA ARG A 59 6.90 13.74 -3.80
C ARG A 59 7.11 12.51 -4.64
N PHE A 60 6.02 11.79 -4.91
CA PHE A 60 6.04 10.68 -5.85
C PHE A 60 6.59 11.31 -7.12
N SER A 61 7.87 11.13 -7.39
CA SER A 61 8.57 11.77 -8.50
C SER A 61 8.19 10.90 -9.69
N PRO A 62 7.31 11.35 -10.60
CA PRO A 62 7.02 10.56 -11.78
C PRO A 62 8.30 10.56 -12.61
N ALA A 63 9.01 9.44 -12.60
CA ALA A 63 10.08 9.06 -13.51
C ALA A 63 11.04 10.19 -13.93
N SER A 64 12.26 10.20 -13.39
CA SER A 64 13.39 10.68 -14.20
C SER A 64 13.60 9.68 -15.35
N PRO A 65 13.37 10.03 -16.63
CA PRO A 65 13.64 9.13 -17.73
C PRO A 65 15.12 9.28 -18.08
N SER A 66 16.03 8.85 -17.21
CA SER A 66 17.46 8.82 -17.57
C SER A 66 18.23 7.65 -16.99
N THR A 67 17.60 6.48 -16.90
CA THR A 67 18.34 5.21 -16.92
C THR A 67 18.23 4.62 -18.31
N ARG A 68 18.80 5.32 -19.31
CA ARG A 68 19.18 4.63 -20.55
C ARG A 68 20.41 3.77 -20.22
N PRO A 69 20.41 2.47 -20.53
CA PRO A 69 21.62 1.66 -20.42
C PRO A 69 22.72 2.27 -21.32
N ARG A 70 23.97 2.29 -20.82
CA ARG A 70 25.13 2.90 -21.49
C ARG A 70 25.37 2.37 -22.91
N SER A 71 24.82 1.21 -23.26
CA SER A 71 24.94 0.55 -24.57
C SER A 71 24.29 1.32 -25.73
N CYS A 72 23.33 2.22 -25.47
CA CYS A 72 22.67 2.99 -26.54
C CYS A 72 23.34 4.35 -26.82
N ARG A 73 24.28 4.82 -25.99
CA ARG A 73 24.92 6.14 -26.19
C ARG A 73 26.01 6.13 -27.26
N ALA A 74 26.48 4.95 -27.66
CA ALA A 74 27.60 4.81 -28.59
C ALA A 74 27.21 4.67 -30.08
N ARG A 75 25.93 4.82 -30.46
CA ARG A 75 25.49 4.73 -31.86
C ARG A 75 24.77 6.00 -32.31
N ARG A 76 25.55 7.04 -32.60
CA ARG A 76 25.12 8.19 -33.41
C ARG A 76 25.89 8.28 -34.73
N ALA A 77 26.40 7.15 -35.21
CA ALA A 77 26.99 7.04 -36.54
C ALA A 77 26.65 5.67 -37.13
N GLY A 78 25.47 5.58 -37.77
CA GLY A 78 25.12 4.54 -38.75
C GLY A 78 24.95 3.10 -38.24
N ALA A 79 23.87 2.47 -38.69
CA ALA A 79 23.60 1.02 -38.63
C ALA A 79 23.21 0.42 -37.26
N CYS A 80 21.90 0.20 -37.10
CA CYS A 80 21.39 -1.04 -36.50
C CYS A 80 20.41 -1.67 -37.51
N PRO A 81 20.65 -2.89 -38.02
CA PRO A 81 19.63 -3.67 -38.72
C PRO A 81 18.58 -4.20 -37.72
N GLU A 82 17.34 -4.28 -38.18
CA GLU A 82 16.08 -4.41 -37.43
C GLU A 82 15.84 -5.68 -36.60
N THR A 83 16.81 -6.58 -36.42
CA THR A 83 16.52 -7.93 -35.91
C THR A 83 16.95 -8.25 -34.47
N SER A 84 17.49 -7.31 -33.69
CA SER A 84 17.92 -7.62 -32.31
C SER A 84 17.01 -7.09 -31.18
N CYS A 85 15.84 -6.54 -31.50
CA CYS A 85 14.85 -6.20 -30.47
C CYS A 85 14.04 -7.45 -30.12
N GLY A 86 14.69 -8.39 -29.45
CA GLY A 86 14.11 -9.68 -29.07
C GLY A 86 14.66 -10.19 -27.75
N ARG A 87 13.76 -10.15 -26.75
CA ARG A 87 13.61 -11.10 -25.64
C ARG A 87 14.40 -10.84 -24.34
N TRP A 88 13.58 -10.85 -23.28
CA TRP A 88 13.81 -10.73 -21.82
C TRP A 88 13.83 -9.31 -21.27
#